data_AF-A0A927U4G5-F1
#
_entry.id   AF-A0A927U4G5-F1
#
_cell.length_a   1.000
_cell.length_b   1.000
_cell.length_c   1.000
_cell.angle_alpha   90.00
_cell.angle_beta   90.00
_cell.angle_gamma   90.00
#
_symmetry.space_group_name_H-M   'P 1'
#
loop_
_entity.id
_entity.type
_entity.pdbx_description
1 polymer ?
#
loop_
_entity_poly.entity_id
_entity_poly.type
_entity_poly.pdbx_seq_one_letter_code
_entity_poly.pdbx_strand_id
1 'polypeptide(L)'
;MALVPYWSRCKAPREGPREAPYQKDLKGRRNMPEQIQALLNKILEWWRKFTRRQQILIVSITAVVIVSFIILGVVITRPTMIQLVNCNGDGVQAASVKTILDENGIAYETSQDGFIFYINEKDEAEANILLGSNSIPSSGYSINDAIDGSFSTTEADKQKKYKLYLEEKFSTIIESLSMVTTAEVTLNLPDEDGTLISHQEPGWASVMLTLSEPMSEEAVAGLAQYLATNLGNENCDNITIMDTDGNLLFPGPSYDTVAGQASVNQDVREKAKNEIAQRVQTVLEGTNLYDTVSVGVNLSMNFDENSWVSYDYSIDEGRTEGYLDWESGSSSNSTGGNGGVPGTDSNDEDTTYVMEDNSVTESSTEEFERDYLPDETITTHKDEIGKRSLEDSSISVTCRTYAIYNEDQMEKDGSLDEAGQTFDEFVKANSDPVQMEVTDDIVEVVARATGFPTTSVKIVAYEIPMFQYSEGSGIQITDILQIVLAFLIFAMLGFVVFRSLRTEEEEPVEQELTIDDLIASTAQEEEEEELEDIGYTEKSEARILIEKFVDEKPEAVAQLLRNWLNEDWG
;
A
#
# COMPACT_ATOMS: atom_id res chain seq x y z
N MET A 1 -74.80 63.92 4.82
CA MET A 1 -75.24 65.15 5.52
C MET A 1 -73.99 65.79 6.11
N ALA A 2 -73.57 66.99 5.69
CA ALA A 2 -74.15 68.32 5.98
C ALA A 2 -73.77 68.82 7.39
N LEU A 3 -73.37 70.08 7.64
CA LEU A 3 -73.18 71.25 6.77
C LEU A 3 -72.21 72.30 7.40
N VAL A 4 -71.91 73.39 6.66
CA VAL A 4 -71.07 74.58 6.98
C VAL A 4 -71.90 75.64 7.75
N PRO A 5 -71.41 76.37 8.79
CA PRO A 5 -70.67 77.65 8.68
C PRO A 5 -69.52 77.87 9.72
N TYR A 6 -68.58 78.85 9.69
CA TYR A 6 -68.39 80.21 9.09
C TYR A 6 -68.68 81.40 10.05
N TRP A 7 -67.86 82.47 9.96
CA TRP A 7 -67.86 83.82 10.63
C TRP A 7 -66.70 84.10 11.64
N SER A 8 -66.34 85.36 11.94
CA SER A 8 -65.81 86.45 11.06
C SER A 8 -65.54 87.77 11.83
N ARG A 9 -64.30 88.28 11.71
CA ARG A 9 -63.88 89.71 11.64
C ARG A 9 -63.92 90.70 12.85
N CYS A 10 -62.78 91.41 12.94
CA CYS A 10 -62.60 92.86 13.21
C CYS A 10 -62.80 93.46 14.61
N LYS A 11 -61.72 94.03 15.17
CA LYS A 11 -61.59 95.49 15.45
C LYS A 11 -60.16 95.94 15.72
N ALA A 12 -59.97 97.27 15.76
CA ALA A 12 -58.78 98.03 16.15
C ALA A 12 -59.26 99.46 16.58
N PRO A 13 -58.43 100.40 17.08
CA PRO A 13 -56.99 100.32 17.41
C PRO A 13 -56.58 101.01 18.77
N ARG A 14 -55.26 101.01 19.05
CA ARG A 14 -54.42 102.05 19.73
C ARG A 14 -54.37 102.24 21.28
N GLU A 15 -53.10 102.31 21.73
CA GLU A 15 -52.48 103.25 22.71
C GLU A 15 -52.72 103.15 24.24
N GLY A 16 -51.59 103.22 25.00
CA GLY A 16 -51.54 103.65 26.42
C GLY A 16 -51.03 102.63 27.45
N PRO A 17 -49.83 102.79 28.06
CA PRO A 17 -49.24 101.82 29.02
C PRO A 17 -49.01 102.34 30.46
N ARG A 18 -48.88 101.42 31.44
CA ARG A 18 -48.03 101.57 32.63
C ARG A 18 -47.81 100.26 33.44
N GLU A 19 -46.81 100.30 34.34
CA GLU A 19 -46.30 99.26 35.28
C GLU A 19 -47.38 98.60 36.20
N ALA A 20 -47.17 97.54 37.02
CA ALA A 20 -45.97 96.97 37.67
C ALA A 20 -46.14 95.45 38.04
N PRO A 21 -45.16 94.74 38.68
CA PRO A 21 -45.10 93.26 38.73
C PRO A 21 -45.40 92.59 40.10
N TYR A 22 -45.53 91.25 40.11
CA TYR A 22 -45.23 90.40 41.28
C TYR A 22 -44.78 88.97 40.88
N GLN A 23 -43.99 88.30 41.73
CA GLN A 23 -43.41 86.96 41.49
C GLN A 23 -44.18 85.81 42.18
N LYS A 24 -44.00 84.58 41.69
CA LYS A 24 -43.91 83.38 42.56
C LYS A 24 -43.13 82.24 41.87
N ASP A 25 -42.17 81.66 42.58
CA ASP A 25 -41.40 80.50 42.15
C ASP A 25 -42.18 79.19 42.21
N LEU A 26 -41.80 78.22 41.36
CA LEU A 26 -41.85 76.78 41.66
C LEU A 26 -40.81 76.05 40.79
N LYS A 27 -39.89 75.31 41.43
CA LYS A 27 -38.80 74.55 40.76
C LYS A 27 -39.30 73.19 40.25
N GLY A 28 -38.70 72.65 39.18
CA GLY A 28 -38.84 71.23 38.85
C GLY A 28 -38.67 70.80 37.39
N ARG A 29 -37.48 70.99 36.79
CA ARG A 29 -37.10 70.25 35.57
C ARG A 29 -35.71 69.64 35.73
N ARG A 30 -35.51 68.42 35.23
CA ARG A 30 -34.18 67.81 35.07
C ARG A 30 -33.42 68.58 34.00
N ASN A 31 -32.44 69.37 34.39
CA ASN A 31 -31.47 69.94 33.44
C ASN A 31 -30.52 68.84 32.97
N MET A 32 -30.18 68.82 31.68
CA MET A 32 -29.09 67.99 31.17
C MET A 32 -27.75 68.44 31.79
N PRO A 33 -26.75 67.54 31.93
CA PRO A 33 -25.40 67.93 32.32
C PRO A 33 -24.89 69.10 31.49
N GLU A 34 -24.23 70.08 32.13
CA GLU A 34 -23.80 71.32 31.45
C GLU A 34 -22.86 71.06 30.28
N GLN A 35 -22.07 69.98 30.33
CA GLN A 35 -21.23 69.53 29.21
C GLN A 35 -22.04 69.12 27.97
N ILE A 36 -23.16 68.42 28.16
CA ILE A 36 -24.07 68.04 27.06
C ILE A 36 -24.80 69.28 26.53
N GLN A 37 -25.23 70.20 27.41
CA GLN A 37 -25.80 71.48 26.98
C GLN A 37 -24.79 72.34 26.22
N ALA A 38 -23.51 72.37 26.63
CA ALA A 38 -22.44 73.10 25.96
C ALA A 38 -22.11 72.50 24.58
N LEU A 39 -22.10 71.17 24.44
CA LEU A 39 -21.96 70.49 23.16
C LEU A 39 -23.14 70.79 22.23
N LEU A 40 -24.38 70.63 22.72
CA LEU A 40 -25.60 70.93 21.95
C LEU A 40 -25.67 72.41 21.55
N ASN A 41 -25.30 73.35 22.43
CA ASN A 41 -25.27 74.77 22.11
C ASN A 41 -24.17 75.11 21.08
N LYS A 42 -22.96 74.53 21.19
CA LYS A 42 -21.92 74.68 20.15
C LYS A 42 -22.39 74.15 18.79
N ILE A 43 -23.06 73.00 18.76
CA ILE A 43 -23.65 72.43 17.54
C ILE A 43 -24.78 73.33 17.01
N LEU A 44 -25.64 73.87 17.87
CA LEU A 44 -26.74 74.77 17.49
C LEU A 44 -26.25 76.12 16.94
N GLU A 45 -25.21 76.70 17.56
CA GLU A 45 -24.56 77.92 17.10
C GLU A 45 -23.79 77.71 15.78
N TRP A 46 -23.16 76.55 15.60
CA TRP A 46 -22.57 76.14 14.32
C TRP A 46 -23.66 75.98 13.26
N TRP A 47 -24.75 75.26 13.55
CA TRP A 47 -25.89 75.06 12.66
C TRP A 47 -26.54 76.36 12.19
N ARG A 48 -26.68 77.35 13.10
CA ARG A 48 -27.25 78.67 12.82
C ARG A 48 -26.39 79.56 11.92
N LYS A 49 -25.11 79.24 11.68
CA LYS A 49 -24.23 79.98 10.76
C LYS A 49 -24.46 79.63 9.29
N PHE A 50 -25.14 78.51 9.00
CA PHE A 50 -25.43 78.07 7.64
C PHE A 50 -26.79 78.57 7.14
N THR A 51 -26.87 78.92 5.85
CA THR A 51 -28.15 79.26 5.20
C THR A 51 -29.05 78.01 5.09
N ARG A 52 -30.37 78.21 4.97
CA ARG A 52 -31.32 77.08 4.82
C ARG A 52 -30.96 76.10 3.69
N ARG A 53 -30.36 76.57 2.59
CA ARG A 53 -29.90 75.71 1.48
C ARG A 53 -28.69 74.84 1.90
N GLN A 54 -27.74 75.41 2.62
CA GLN A 54 -26.60 74.67 3.17
C GLN A 54 -27.02 73.68 4.26
N GLN A 55 -27.97 74.05 5.12
CA GLN A 55 -28.52 73.14 6.14
C GLN A 55 -29.16 71.90 5.51
N ILE A 56 -29.98 72.06 4.46
CA ILE A 56 -30.57 70.94 3.71
C ILE A 56 -29.47 70.06 3.09
N LEU A 57 -28.46 70.67 2.48
CA LEU A 57 -27.34 69.94 1.86
C LEU A 57 -26.53 69.13 2.90
N ILE A 58 -26.25 69.69 4.07
CA ILE A 58 -25.58 69.00 5.18
C ILE A 58 -26.43 67.82 5.68
N VAL A 59 -27.75 67.98 5.84
CA VAL A 59 -28.64 66.85 6.18
C VAL A 59 -28.59 65.77 5.11
N SER A 60 -28.66 66.12 3.83
CA SER A 60 -28.64 65.12 2.74
C SER A 60 -27.34 64.33 2.67
N ILE A 61 -26.18 64.98 2.82
CA ILE A 61 -24.88 64.29 2.84
C ILE A 61 -24.80 63.38 4.09
N THR A 62 -25.21 63.87 5.26
CA THR A 62 -25.19 63.07 6.50
C THR A 62 -26.09 61.84 6.39
N ALA A 63 -27.26 61.98 5.77
CA ALA A 63 -28.18 60.86 5.52
C ALA A 63 -27.59 59.83 4.55
N VAL A 64 -26.95 60.26 3.45
CA VAL A 64 -26.26 59.35 2.50
C VAL A 64 -25.11 58.62 3.19
N VAL A 65 -24.33 59.31 4.03
CA VAL A 65 -23.24 58.68 4.81
C VAL A 65 -23.79 57.64 5.78
N ILE A 66 -24.86 57.94 6.53
CA ILE A 66 -25.51 56.97 7.43
C ILE A 66 -26.04 55.76 6.65
N VAL A 67 -26.71 55.97 5.52
CA VAL A 67 -27.19 54.88 4.65
C VAL A 67 -26.02 54.04 4.11
N SER A 68 -24.89 54.67 3.74
CA SER A 68 -23.70 53.92 3.29
C SER A 68 -23.09 53.07 4.41
N PHE A 69 -23.06 53.54 5.65
CA PHE A 69 -22.62 52.74 6.80
C PHE A 69 -23.61 51.61 7.16
N ILE A 70 -24.91 51.81 6.96
CA ILE A 70 -25.92 50.74 7.13
C ILE A 70 -25.72 49.66 6.05
N ILE A 71 -25.52 50.05 4.79
CA ILE A 71 -25.26 49.10 3.68
C ILE A 71 -23.94 48.36 3.92
N LEU A 72 -22.87 49.08 4.26
CA LEU A 72 -21.55 48.48 4.54
C LEU A 72 -21.62 47.53 5.74
N GLY A 73 -22.33 47.93 6.80
CA GLY A 73 -22.60 47.06 7.96
C GLY A 73 -23.33 45.78 7.57
N VAL A 74 -24.45 45.90 6.84
CA VAL A 74 -25.22 44.74 6.34
C VAL A 74 -24.35 43.81 5.48
N VAL A 75 -23.53 44.35 4.57
CA VAL A 75 -22.62 43.55 3.72
C VAL A 75 -21.56 42.83 4.55
N ILE A 76 -20.92 43.51 5.52
CA ILE A 76 -19.92 42.90 6.41
C ILE A 76 -20.54 41.88 7.38
N THR A 77 -21.83 41.99 7.70
CA THR A 77 -22.55 41.01 8.54
C THR A 77 -23.15 39.83 7.77
N ARG A 78 -23.00 39.75 6.44
CA ARG A 78 -23.34 38.52 5.71
C ARG A 78 -22.26 37.48 5.96
N PRO A 79 -22.61 36.21 6.28
CA PRO A 79 -21.64 35.15 6.31
C PRO A 79 -21.08 34.89 4.90
N THR A 80 -19.81 34.54 4.84
CA THR A 80 -19.18 33.84 3.73
C THR A 80 -19.65 32.39 3.75
N MET A 81 -20.41 31.99 2.73
CA MET A 81 -20.84 30.60 2.53
C MET A 81 -19.82 29.90 1.63
N ILE A 82 -19.32 28.74 2.07
CA ILE A 82 -18.39 27.87 1.35
C ILE A 82 -19.02 26.49 1.11
N GLN A 83 -18.55 25.75 0.09
CA GLN A 83 -19.05 24.39 -0.17
C GLN A 83 -18.44 23.40 0.83
N LEU A 84 -19.29 22.67 1.56
CA LEU A 84 -18.87 21.59 2.45
C LEU A 84 -18.70 20.27 1.71
N VAL A 85 -19.76 19.84 1.01
CA VAL A 85 -19.84 18.53 0.36
C VAL A 85 -20.78 18.59 -0.85
N ASN A 86 -20.42 17.84 -1.89
CA ASN A 86 -21.27 17.55 -3.04
C ASN A 86 -21.54 16.03 -3.07
N CYS A 87 -22.80 15.65 -2.89
CA CYS A 87 -23.23 14.26 -2.81
C CYS A 87 -23.35 13.57 -4.19
N ASN A 88 -22.97 14.24 -5.28
CA ASN A 88 -22.89 13.70 -6.65
C ASN A 88 -24.17 12.99 -7.17
N GLY A 89 -25.34 13.36 -6.63
CA GLY A 89 -26.64 12.77 -6.97
C GLY A 89 -27.14 11.67 -6.03
N ASP A 90 -26.38 11.29 -4.99
CA ASP A 90 -26.87 10.36 -3.96
C ASP A 90 -27.78 11.07 -2.95
N GLY A 91 -29.07 10.75 -3.00
CA GLY A 91 -30.08 11.25 -2.07
C GLY A 91 -29.99 10.65 -0.66
N VAL A 92 -29.33 9.51 -0.48
CA VAL A 92 -29.11 8.89 0.85
C VAL A 92 -28.00 9.64 1.58
N GLN A 93 -26.86 9.85 0.92
CA GLN A 93 -25.78 10.69 1.44
C GLN A 93 -26.27 12.12 1.73
N ALA A 94 -26.99 12.76 0.80
CA ALA A 94 -27.55 14.10 1.01
C ALA A 94 -28.53 14.18 2.20
N ALA A 95 -29.36 13.14 2.42
CA ALA A 95 -30.23 13.07 3.59
C ALA A 95 -29.44 12.92 4.90
N SER A 96 -28.35 12.13 4.89
CA SER A 96 -27.49 11.95 6.07
C SER A 96 -26.72 13.23 6.42
N VAL A 97 -26.08 13.88 5.43
CA VAL A 97 -25.43 15.20 5.58
C VAL A 97 -26.40 16.20 6.21
N LYS A 98 -27.63 16.27 5.68
CA LYS A 98 -28.65 17.19 6.20
C LYS A 98 -28.96 16.94 7.67
N THR A 99 -29.21 15.69 8.06
CA THR A 99 -29.50 15.33 9.46
C THR A 99 -28.34 15.70 10.38
N ILE A 100 -27.10 15.42 9.99
CA ILE A 100 -25.90 15.74 10.78
C ILE A 100 -25.79 17.26 11.02
N LEU A 101 -26.06 18.08 10.00
CA LEU A 101 -26.03 19.55 10.11
C LEU A 101 -27.23 20.10 10.93
N ASP A 102 -28.44 19.57 10.69
CA ASP A 102 -29.67 19.93 11.45
C ASP A 102 -29.52 19.59 12.95
N GLU A 103 -28.95 18.43 13.29
CA GLU A 103 -28.80 17.96 14.69
C GLU A 103 -27.72 18.70 15.47
N ASN A 104 -26.60 19.07 14.82
CA ASN A 104 -25.53 19.85 15.44
C ASN A 104 -25.76 21.37 15.35
N GLY A 105 -26.84 21.81 14.70
CA GLY A 105 -27.26 23.22 14.63
C GLY A 105 -26.41 24.09 13.69
N ILE A 106 -25.66 23.49 12.78
CA ILE A 106 -24.84 24.19 11.79
C ILE A 106 -25.77 24.75 10.70
N ALA A 107 -25.69 26.05 10.44
CA ALA A 107 -26.54 26.70 9.45
C ALA A 107 -26.00 26.47 8.02
N TYR A 108 -26.81 25.84 7.17
CA TYR A 108 -26.47 25.54 5.79
C TYR A 108 -27.46 26.13 4.77
N GLU A 109 -26.98 26.33 3.55
CA GLU A 109 -27.79 26.50 2.33
C GLU A 109 -27.58 25.28 1.41
N THR A 110 -28.53 25.00 0.52
CA THR A 110 -28.47 23.85 -0.40
C THR A 110 -28.69 24.30 -1.84
N SER A 111 -28.03 23.65 -2.79
CA SER A 111 -28.25 23.86 -4.23
C SER A 111 -29.69 23.53 -4.68
N GLN A 112 -30.11 24.02 -5.85
CA GLN A 112 -31.49 23.86 -6.36
C GLN A 112 -31.90 22.41 -6.64
N ASP A 113 -30.93 21.52 -6.82
CA ASP A 113 -31.10 20.07 -6.98
C ASP A 113 -31.01 19.29 -5.66
N GLY A 114 -30.53 19.91 -4.57
CA GLY A 114 -30.49 19.35 -3.22
C GLY A 114 -29.24 18.54 -2.86
N PHE A 115 -28.22 18.48 -3.73
CA PHE A 115 -27.04 17.60 -3.53
C PHE A 115 -25.78 18.31 -3.04
N ILE A 116 -25.69 19.64 -3.14
CA ILE A 116 -24.53 20.42 -2.69
C ILE A 116 -24.91 21.24 -1.46
N PHE A 117 -24.16 21.08 -0.38
CA PHE A 117 -24.35 21.78 0.88
C PHE A 117 -23.30 22.88 1.06
N TYR A 118 -23.76 24.07 1.41
CA TYR A 118 -22.94 25.24 1.71
C TYR A 118 -23.10 25.61 3.19
N ILE A 119 -22.03 26.00 3.87
CA ILE A 119 -22.02 26.38 5.30
C ILE A 119 -21.24 27.68 5.51
N ASN A 120 -21.37 28.29 6.68
CA ASN A 120 -20.52 29.43 7.04
C ASN A 120 -19.06 28.98 7.16
N GLU A 121 -18.12 29.77 6.62
CA GLU A 121 -16.65 29.59 6.73
C GLU A 121 -16.16 29.35 8.18
N LYS A 122 -16.90 29.83 9.18
CA LYS A 122 -16.56 29.66 10.61
C LYS A 122 -16.84 28.26 11.16
N ASP A 123 -17.77 27.55 10.53
CA ASP A 123 -18.32 26.28 11.02
C ASP A 123 -17.66 25.09 10.28
N GLU A 124 -16.74 25.38 9.35
CA GLU A 124 -16.07 24.44 8.44
C GLU A 124 -15.38 23.29 9.16
N ALA A 125 -14.50 23.59 10.13
CA ALA A 125 -13.73 22.57 10.84
C ALA A 125 -14.64 21.63 11.65
N GLU A 126 -15.72 22.16 12.23
CA GLU A 126 -16.70 21.37 12.99
C GLU A 126 -17.53 20.49 12.05
N ALA A 127 -18.00 21.03 10.93
CA ALA A 127 -18.73 20.28 9.91
C ALA A 127 -17.88 19.17 9.27
N ASN A 128 -16.62 19.44 8.92
CA ASN A 128 -15.70 18.45 8.36
C ASN A 128 -15.42 17.29 9.33
N ILE A 129 -15.24 17.58 10.63
CA ILE A 129 -15.08 16.55 11.67
C ILE A 129 -16.36 15.71 11.81
N LEU A 130 -17.53 16.35 11.80
CA LEU A 130 -18.82 15.67 11.90
C LEU A 130 -19.09 14.75 10.69
N LEU A 131 -18.83 15.22 9.46
CA LEU A 131 -18.96 14.38 8.26
C LEU A 131 -17.97 13.19 8.29
N GLY A 132 -16.69 13.45 8.61
CA GLY A 132 -15.67 12.41 8.73
C GLY A 132 -16.05 11.33 9.76
N SER A 133 -16.57 11.72 10.93
CA SER A 133 -17.04 10.80 11.96
C SER A 133 -18.22 9.92 11.55
N ASN A 134 -18.97 10.33 10.51
CA ASN A 134 -20.08 9.56 9.91
C ASN A 134 -19.67 8.88 8.59
N SER A 135 -18.36 8.77 8.30
CA SER A 135 -17.82 8.19 7.06
C SER A 135 -18.27 8.88 5.77
N ILE A 136 -18.59 10.18 5.84
CA ILE A 136 -18.91 11.02 4.68
C ILE A 136 -17.66 11.85 4.33
N PRO A 137 -17.03 11.66 3.15
CA PRO A 137 -15.94 12.51 2.72
C PRO A 137 -16.46 13.93 2.43
N SER A 138 -15.78 14.94 2.97
CA SER A 138 -15.97 16.33 2.57
C SER A 138 -15.34 16.60 1.19
N SER A 139 -15.60 17.78 0.61
CA SER A 139 -14.96 18.18 -0.65
C SER A 139 -13.46 18.43 -0.43
N GLY A 140 -12.60 17.56 -0.94
CA GLY A 140 -11.17 17.86 -1.12
C GLY A 140 -10.93 18.87 -2.24
N TYR A 141 -9.68 19.31 -2.44
CA TYR A 141 -9.33 20.36 -3.42
C TYR A 141 -9.76 19.96 -4.84
N SER A 142 -10.65 20.75 -5.44
CA SER A 142 -11.22 20.42 -6.74
C SER A 142 -10.55 21.18 -7.88
N ILE A 143 -10.73 20.68 -9.11
CA ILE A 143 -10.31 21.41 -10.31
C ILE A 143 -11.00 22.78 -10.44
N ASN A 144 -12.15 23.00 -9.79
CA ASN A 144 -12.80 24.30 -9.73
C ASN A 144 -12.01 25.26 -8.83
N ASP A 145 -11.50 24.79 -7.70
CA ASP A 145 -10.63 25.60 -6.82
C ASP A 145 -9.31 25.96 -7.51
N ALA A 146 -8.87 25.15 -8.48
CA ALA A 146 -7.74 25.46 -9.33
C ALA A 146 -8.06 26.48 -10.45
N ILE A 147 -9.25 26.43 -11.03
CA ILE A 147 -9.67 27.27 -12.16
C ILE A 147 -10.24 28.63 -11.69
N ASP A 148 -10.97 28.67 -10.58
CA ASP A 148 -11.59 29.89 -10.08
C ASP A 148 -10.52 30.90 -9.62
N GLY A 149 -10.62 32.09 -10.18
CA GLY A 149 -9.64 33.15 -10.03
C GLY A 149 -10.28 34.52 -10.16
N SER A 150 -9.96 35.40 -9.22
CA SER A 150 -10.21 36.84 -9.36
C SER A 150 -9.47 37.38 -10.60
N PHE A 151 -9.89 38.53 -11.13
CA PHE A 151 -9.20 39.26 -12.19
C PHE A 151 -7.71 39.58 -11.90
N SER A 152 -7.27 39.38 -10.66
CA SER A 152 -5.87 39.50 -10.21
C SER A 152 -5.03 38.21 -10.31
N THR A 153 -5.57 37.06 -10.74
CA THR A 153 -4.78 35.82 -10.90
C THR A 153 -4.04 35.79 -12.23
N THR A 154 -2.82 35.26 -12.22
CA THR A 154 -1.96 35.08 -13.40
C THR A 154 -1.96 33.62 -13.88
N GLU A 155 -1.48 33.36 -15.09
CA GLU A 155 -1.39 31.99 -15.60
C GLU A 155 -0.46 31.11 -14.76
N ALA A 156 0.65 31.68 -14.28
CA ALA A 156 1.57 31.02 -13.36
C ALA A 156 0.95 30.68 -11.98
N ASP A 157 -0.13 31.36 -11.58
CA ASP A 157 -0.90 30.98 -10.38
C ASP A 157 -1.81 29.78 -10.68
N LYS A 158 -2.43 29.73 -11.88
CA LYS A 158 -3.24 28.59 -12.31
C LYS A 158 -2.42 27.32 -12.51
N GLN A 159 -1.24 27.42 -13.16
CA GLN A 159 -0.34 26.27 -13.35
C GLN A 159 0.07 25.65 -12.00
N LYS A 160 0.38 26.48 -10.99
CA LYS A 160 0.68 26.01 -9.62
C LYS A 160 -0.51 25.38 -8.93
N LYS A 161 -1.71 25.97 -9.05
CA LYS A 161 -2.95 25.39 -8.52
C LYS A 161 -3.29 24.05 -9.20
N TYR A 162 -3.08 23.95 -10.51
CA TYR A 162 -3.30 22.72 -11.29
C TYR A 162 -2.31 21.62 -10.90
N LYS A 163 -1.03 21.97 -10.69
CA LYS A 163 -0.03 21.07 -10.13
C LYS A 163 -0.47 20.53 -8.75
N LEU A 164 -0.86 21.41 -7.82
CA LEU A 164 -1.32 21.01 -6.48
C LEU A 164 -2.53 20.06 -6.55
N TYR A 165 -3.50 20.36 -7.42
CA TYR A 165 -4.64 19.48 -7.69
C TYR A 165 -4.21 18.08 -8.18
N LEU A 166 -3.18 17.98 -9.04
CA LEU A 166 -2.66 16.68 -9.49
C LEU A 166 -1.89 15.95 -8.38
N GLU A 167 -1.12 16.66 -7.55
CA GLU A 167 -0.42 16.12 -6.38
C GLU A 167 -1.43 15.49 -5.39
N GLU A 168 -2.45 16.24 -4.95
CA GLU A 168 -3.52 15.72 -4.07
C GLU A 168 -4.30 14.57 -4.71
N LYS A 169 -4.67 14.69 -6.00
CA LYS A 169 -5.40 13.64 -6.74
C LYS A 169 -4.62 12.33 -6.80
N PHE A 170 -3.32 12.37 -7.08
CA PHE A 170 -2.51 11.15 -7.08
C PHE A 170 -2.33 10.59 -5.67
N SER A 171 -2.17 11.44 -4.64
CA SER A 171 -2.17 11.00 -3.24
C SER A 171 -3.41 10.16 -2.91
N THR A 172 -4.62 10.70 -3.14
CA THR A 172 -5.89 10.00 -2.87
C THR A 172 -6.05 8.70 -3.66
N ILE A 173 -5.51 8.64 -4.89
CA ILE A 173 -5.56 7.41 -5.71
C ILE A 173 -4.61 6.35 -5.14
N ILE A 174 -3.41 6.73 -4.70
CA ILE A 174 -2.42 5.81 -4.13
C ILE A 174 -2.88 5.31 -2.75
N GLU A 175 -3.50 6.17 -1.95
CA GLU A 175 -4.12 5.83 -0.66
C GLU A 175 -5.34 4.91 -0.78
N SER A 176 -5.88 4.70 -1.99
CA SER A 176 -6.91 3.68 -2.23
C SER A 176 -6.36 2.25 -2.31
N LEU A 177 -5.02 2.08 -2.34
CA LEU A 177 -4.35 0.79 -2.26
C LEU A 177 -4.29 0.34 -0.80
N SER A 178 -4.79 -0.87 -0.49
CA SER A 178 -4.90 -1.36 0.90
C SER A 178 -3.57 -1.51 1.67
N MET A 179 -2.45 -1.48 0.97
CA MET A 179 -1.08 -1.54 1.53
C MET A 179 -0.54 -0.14 1.90
N VAL A 180 -1.22 0.94 1.53
CA VAL A 180 -0.81 2.33 1.77
C VAL A 180 -1.71 2.96 2.82
N THR A 181 -1.12 3.51 3.87
CA THR A 181 -1.82 4.26 4.93
C THR A 181 -1.89 5.76 4.60
N THR A 182 -0.87 6.29 3.94
CA THR A 182 -0.75 7.69 3.52
C THR A 182 0.23 7.78 2.35
N ALA A 183 -0.02 8.68 1.41
CA ALA A 183 0.92 9.02 0.35
C ALA A 183 1.25 10.52 0.40
N GLU A 184 2.46 10.89 -0.02
CA GLU A 184 2.82 12.27 -0.34
C GLU A 184 3.43 12.29 -1.75
N VAL A 185 2.73 12.90 -2.70
CA VAL A 185 3.16 13.00 -4.10
C VAL A 185 3.67 14.42 -4.37
N THR A 186 4.92 14.53 -4.83
CA THR A 186 5.50 15.77 -5.35
C THR A 186 5.78 15.62 -6.83
N LEU A 187 5.19 16.47 -7.66
CA LEU A 187 5.38 16.47 -9.11
C LEU A 187 6.39 17.54 -9.55
N ASN A 188 6.92 17.41 -10.76
CA ASN A 188 7.36 18.54 -11.56
C ASN A 188 6.85 18.37 -12.99
N LEU A 189 6.17 19.38 -13.50
CA LEU A 189 5.60 19.40 -14.85
C LEU A 189 6.37 20.45 -15.66
N PRO A 190 6.70 20.18 -16.95
CA PRO A 190 7.31 21.19 -17.80
C PRO A 190 6.39 22.40 -18.01
N ASP A 191 6.98 23.58 -18.25
CA ASP A 191 6.22 24.77 -18.63
C ASP A 191 5.77 24.65 -20.10
N GLU A 192 4.48 24.43 -20.35
CA GLU A 192 3.90 24.47 -21.71
C GLU A 192 3.92 25.89 -22.29
N ASP A 193 5.06 26.31 -22.86
CA ASP A 193 5.22 27.59 -23.55
C ASP A 193 4.68 27.59 -25.00
N GLY A 194 4.26 26.42 -25.48
CA GLY A 194 3.70 26.20 -26.82
C GLY A 194 4.75 25.94 -27.90
N THR A 195 6.00 25.71 -27.55
CA THR A 195 7.04 25.25 -28.48
C THR A 195 7.01 23.72 -28.67
N LEU A 196 7.63 23.22 -29.73
CA LEU A 196 7.88 21.78 -29.86
C LEU A 196 8.95 21.26 -28.88
N ILE A 197 9.66 22.15 -28.17
CA ILE A 197 10.71 21.79 -27.21
C ILE A 197 10.09 21.51 -25.84
N SER A 198 9.16 22.37 -25.37
CA SER A 198 8.42 22.13 -24.11
C SER A 198 7.63 20.81 -24.13
N HIS A 199 7.12 20.40 -25.30
CA HIS A 199 6.44 19.12 -25.49
C HIS A 199 7.37 17.88 -25.50
N GLN A 200 8.68 18.05 -25.32
CA GLN A 200 9.67 16.96 -25.27
C GLN A 200 10.38 16.84 -23.91
N GLU A 201 10.11 17.73 -22.95
CA GLU A 201 10.61 17.58 -21.58
C GLU A 201 9.71 16.59 -20.80
N PRO A 202 10.27 15.59 -20.09
CA PRO A 202 9.48 14.65 -19.33
C PRO A 202 9.03 15.23 -17.97
N GLY A 203 7.86 14.80 -17.48
CA GLY A 203 7.41 15.08 -16.12
C GLY A 203 8.17 14.25 -15.09
N TRP A 204 8.35 14.78 -13.88
CA TRP A 204 9.01 14.10 -12.77
C TRP A 204 8.05 13.89 -11.60
N ALA A 205 8.24 12.81 -10.83
CA ALA A 205 7.48 12.55 -9.61
C ALA A 205 8.31 11.89 -8.51
N SER A 206 8.24 12.47 -7.31
CA SER A 206 8.55 11.80 -6.04
C SER A 206 7.26 11.28 -5.42
N VAL A 207 7.31 10.08 -4.86
CA VAL A 207 6.26 9.57 -3.97
C VAL A 207 6.90 9.07 -2.68
N MET A 208 6.47 9.62 -1.55
CA MET A 208 6.68 9.03 -0.23
C MET A 208 5.45 8.18 0.10
N LEU A 209 5.65 6.95 0.57
CA LEU A 209 4.59 6.06 1.04
C LEU A 209 4.76 5.77 2.54
N THR A 210 3.65 5.80 3.28
CA THR A 210 3.55 5.19 4.60
C THR A 210 2.85 3.84 4.42
N LEU A 211 3.59 2.72 4.47
CA LEU A 211 3.02 1.40 4.23
C LEU A 211 2.37 0.80 5.49
N SER A 212 1.27 0.06 5.31
CA SER A 212 0.65 -0.79 6.33
C SER A 212 1.22 -2.22 6.31
N GLU A 213 1.57 -2.72 5.12
CA GLU A 213 2.20 -4.01 4.87
C GLU A 213 3.25 -3.87 3.76
N PRO A 214 4.31 -4.70 3.71
CA PRO A 214 5.34 -4.61 2.68
C PRO A 214 4.78 -4.78 1.25
N MET A 215 5.02 -3.78 0.40
CA MET A 215 4.58 -3.80 -1.01
C MET A 215 5.54 -4.65 -1.87
N SER A 216 5.01 -5.43 -2.82
CA SER A 216 5.84 -6.27 -3.70
C SER A 216 6.50 -5.45 -4.82
N GLU A 217 7.61 -5.98 -5.38
CA GLU A 217 8.33 -5.38 -6.52
C GLU A 217 7.39 -5.08 -7.70
N GLU A 218 6.46 -6.00 -8.02
CA GLU A 218 5.51 -5.84 -9.12
C GLU A 218 4.47 -4.75 -8.85
N ALA A 219 4.02 -4.61 -7.60
CA ALA A 219 3.08 -3.57 -7.20
C ALA A 219 3.74 -2.17 -7.24
N VAL A 220 4.99 -2.08 -6.77
CA VAL A 220 5.78 -0.85 -6.86
C VAL A 220 6.07 -0.46 -8.32
N ALA A 221 6.48 -1.41 -9.16
CA ALA A 221 6.72 -1.17 -10.59
C ALA A 221 5.42 -0.80 -11.34
N GLY A 222 4.28 -1.42 -10.99
CA GLY A 222 2.97 -1.07 -11.52
C GLY A 222 2.53 0.36 -11.15
N LEU A 223 2.82 0.79 -9.92
CA LEU A 223 2.59 2.17 -9.48
C LEU A 223 3.50 3.17 -10.22
N ALA A 224 4.79 2.85 -10.40
CA ALA A 224 5.70 3.69 -11.18
C ALA A 224 5.24 3.86 -12.63
N GLN A 225 4.85 2.76 -13.30
CA GLN A 225 4.30 2.80 -14.66
C GLN A 225 2.97 3.57 -14.74
N TYR A 226 2.10 3.44 -13.74
CA TYR A 226 0.87 4.22 -13.66
C TYR A 226 1.17 5.73 -13.62
N LEU A 227 2.10 6.16 -12.77
CA LEU A 227 2.49 7.57 -12.64
C LEU A 227 3.14 8.10 -13.92
N ALA A 228 4.11 7.37 -14.49
CA ALA A 228 4.74 7.70 -15.77
C ALA A 228 3.69 7.92 -16.89
N THR A 229 2.74 7.00 -17.01
CA THR A 229 1.68 7.04 -18.02
C THR A 229 0.73 8.24 -17.83
N ASN A 230 0.43 8.61 -16.58
CA ASN A 230 -0.42 9.77 -16.28
C ASN A 230 0.30 11.12 -16.44
N LEU A 231 1.64 11.14 -16.43
CA LEU A 231 2.48 12.31 -16.66
C LEU A 231 2.89 12.48 -18.13
N GLY A 232 2.55 11.52 -19.00
CA GLY A 232 2.89 11.55 -20.43
C GLY A 232 4.31 11.07 -20.76
N ASN A 233 5.02 10.47 -19.81
CA ASN A 233 6.37 9.96 -20.03
C ASN A 233 6.35 8.65 -20.84
N GLU A 234 7.33 8.46 -21.72
CA GLU A 234 7.54 7.19 -22.44
C GLU A 234 8.00 6.05 -21.52
N ASN A 235 8.62 6.38 -20.38
CA ASN A 235 9.23 5.45 -19.45
C ASN A 235 9.13 5.92 -17.98
N CYS A 236 9.57 5.08 -17.05
CA CYS A 236 9.53 5.37 -15.61
C CYS A 236 10.72 6.22 -15.13
N ASP A 237 11.52 6.80 -16.03
CA ASP A 237 12.89 7.25 -15.69
C ASP A 237 12.93 8.42 -14.70
N ASN A 238 11.84 9.18 -14.66
CA ASN A 238 11.66 10.36 -13.84
C ASN A 238 10.70 10.12 -12.66
N ILE A 239 10.44 8.86 -12.32
CA ILE A 239 9.61 8.47 -11.17
C ILE A 239 10.54 7.94 -10.06
N THR A 240 10.27 8.29 -8.80
CA THR A 240 11.00 7.80 -7.62
C THR A 240 10.02 7.55 -6.49
N ILE A 241 10.04 6.35 -5.92
CA ILE A 241 9.12 5.92 -4.85
C ILE A 241 9.94 5.43 -3.65
N MET A 242 9.63 5.94 -2.46
CA MET A 242 10.30 5.53 -1.22
C MET A 242 9.30 5.38 -0.06
N ASP A 243 9.69 4.58 0.93
CA ASP A 243 8.99 4.45 2.21
C ASP A 243 9.44 5.53 3.21
N THR A 244 8.55 5.91 4.11
CA THR A 244 8.85 6.63 5.36
C THR A 244 10.01 6.06 6.18
N ASP A 245 10.23 4.75 6.17
CA ASP A 245 11.39 4.10 6.80
C ASP A 245 12.74 4.40 6.10
N GLY A 246 12.72 5.11 4.96
CA GLY A 246 13.91 5.43 4.16
C GLY A 246 14.29 4.37 3.13
N ASN A 247 13.47 3.33 2.97
CA ASN A 247 13.65 2.30 1.95
C ASN A 247 13.30 2.87 0.57
N LEU A 248 14.24 2.82 -0.38
CA LEU A 248 13.97 3.20 -1.77
C LEU A 248 13.28 2.04 -2.49
N LEU A 249 11.98 2.18 -2.73
CA LEU A 249 11.13 1.13 -3.30
C LEU A 249 11.24 1.10 -4.84
N PHE A 250 11.19 2.27 -5.47
CA PHE A 250 11.45 2.43 -6.90
C PHE A 250 12.58 3.44 -7.12
N PRO A 251 13.80 2.99 -7.44
CA PRO A 251 14.82 3.87 -7.98
C PRO A 251 14.44 4.29 -9.40
N GLY A 252 14.26 5.60 -9.63
CA GLY A 252 14.46 6.12 -10.99
C GLY A 252 15.92 5.84 -11.42
N PRO A 253 16.22 5.60 -12.70
CA PRO A 253 17.54 5.27 -13.24
C PRO A 253 18.67 6.28 -12.93
N SER A 254 18.34 7.46 -12.39
CA SER A 254 19.33 8.32 -11.71
C SER A 254 19.97 7.66 -10.47
N TYR A 255 19.50 6.49 -10.02
CA TYR A 255 20.19 5.60 -9.08
C TYR A 255 21.31 4.80 -9.76
N ASP A 256 22.05 5.44 -10.69
CA ASP A 256 23.25 4.95 -11.37
C ASP A 256 24.46 4.88 -10.41
N THR A 257 24.21 4.37 -9.20
CA THR A 257 25.24 3.95 -8.28
C THR A 257 25.58 2.50 -8.61
N VAL A 258 26.88 2.21 -8.73
CA VAL A 258 27.38 0.85 -8.95
C VAL A 258 26.87 -0.12 -7.86
N ALA A 259 26.58 0.39 -6.66
CA ALA A 259 25.97 -0.37 -5.56
C ALA A 259 24.51 -0.80 -5.85
N GLY A 260 23.67 0.07 -6.41
CA GLY A 260 22.29 -0.26 -6.77
C GLY A 260 22.21 -1.30 -7.90
N GLN A 261 22.95 -1.04 -8.99
CA GLN A 261 23.14 -1.99 -10.09
C GLN A 261 23.67 -3.35 -9.58
N ALA A 262 24.64 -3.35 -8.66
CA ALA A 262 25.17 -4.57 -8.08
C ALA A 262 24.16 -5.33 -7.20
N SER A 263 23.24 -4.64 -6.50
CA SER A 263 22.14 -5.29 -5.78
C SER A 263 21.22 -6.00 -6.76
N VAL A 264 20.66 -5.29 -7.74
CA VAL A 264 19.73 -5.85 -8.73
C VAL A 264 20.35 -7.07 -9.45
N ASN A 265 21.62 -6.98 -9.85
CA ASN A 265 22.33 -8.11 -10.47
C ASN A 265 22.56 -9.30 -9.51
N GLN A 266 22.73 -9.04 -8.20
CA GLN A 266 22.81 -10.09 -7.19
C GLN A 266 21.43 -10.68 -6.87
N ASP A 267 20.37 -9.89 -6.85
CA ASP A 267 18.99 -10.33 -6.62
C ASP A 267 18.49 -11.20 -7.80
N VAL A 268 18.80 -10.81 -9.04
CA VAL A 268 18.59 -11.64 -10.24
C VAL A 268 19.39 -12.95 -10.16
N ARG A 269 20.66 -12.90 -9.71
CA ARG A 269 21.47 -14.10 -9.50
C ARG A 269 20.87 -15.02 -8.43
N GLU A 270 20.36 -14.47 -7.33
CA GLU A 270 19.79 -15.27 -6.24
C GLU A 270 18.43 -15.88 -6.62
N LYS A 271 17.56 -15.12 -7.30
CA LYS A 271 16.31 -15.62 -7.90
C LYS A 271 16.61 -16.78 -8.87
N ALA A 272 17.63 -16.66 -9.73
CA ALA A 272 18.06 -17.73 -10.64
C ALA A 272 18.70 -18.95 -9.94
N LYS A 273 19.48 -18.74 -8.86
CA LYS A 273 20.03 -19.84 -8.04
C LYS A 273 18.92 -20.64 -7.36
N ASN A 274 17.93 -19.96 -6.80
CA ASN A 274 16.78 -20.59 -6.12
C ASN A 274 15.89 -21.36 -7.12
N GLU A 275 15.65 -20.83 -8.32
CA GLU A 275 14.98 -21.54 -9.40
C GLU A 275 15.68 -22.89 -9.72
N ILE A 276 17.01 -22.87 -9.87
CA ILE A 276 17.80 -24.07 -10.18
C ILE A 276 17.78 -25.05 -8.99
N ALA A 277 17.89 -24.55 -7.76
CA ALA A 277 17.85 -25.37 -6.54
C ALA A 277 16.50 -26.10 -6.39
N GLN A 278 15.38 -25.40 -6.57
CA GLN A 278 14.03 -25.98 -6.53
C GLN A 278 13.83 -27.04 -7.61
N ARG A 279 14.23 -26.77 -8.86
CA ARG A 279 14.15 -27.75 -9.96
C ARG A 279 14.87 -29.06 -9.60
N VAL A 280 16.07 -28.98 -9.02
CA VAL A 280 16.86 -30.16 -8.61
C VAL A 280 16.24 -30.88 -7.43
N GLN A 281 15.73 -30.13 -6.43
CA GLN A 281 15.01 -30.70 -5.31
C GLN A 281 13.79 -31.51 -5.78
N THR A 282 12.89 -30.92 -6.57
CA THR A 282 11.70 -31.61 -7.12
C THR A 282 12.05 -32.84 -7.96
N VAL A 283 13.12 -32.77 -8.76
CA VAL A 283 13.56 -33.92 -9.59
C VAL A 283 14.10 -35.06 -8.74
N LEU A 284 14.82 -34.77 -7.65
CA LEU A 284 15.39 -35.80 -6.77
C LEU A 284 14.35 -36.36 -5.79
N GLU A 285 13.47 -35.53 -5.24
CA GLU A 285 12.30 -35.97 -4.45
C GLU A 285 11.40 -36.91 -5.28
N GLY A 286 11.20 -36.59 -6.56
CA GLY A 286 10.47 -37.45 -7.51
C GLY A 286 11.05 -38.85 -7.72
N THR A 287 12.30 -39.12 -7.30
CA THR A 287 12.88 -40.47 -7.33
C THR A 287 12.44 -41.35 -6.15
N ASN A 288 12.01 -40.76 -5.03
CA ASN A 288 11.76 -41.43 -3.75
C ASN A 288 12.97 -42.23 -3.20
N LEU A 289 14.22 -41.86 -3.57
CA LEU A 289 15.46 -42.49 -3.08
C LEU A 289 16.04 -41.82 -1.82
N TYR A 290 15.59 -40.60 -1.51
CA TYR A 290 16.16 -39.75 -0.46
C TYR A 290 15.04 -39.03 0.31
N ASP A 291 15.14 -39.01 1.64
CA ASP A 291 14.17 -38.36 2.54
C ASP A 291 14.43 -36.85 2.70
N THR A 292 15.64 -36.37 2.41
CA THR A 292 15.96 -34.95 2.47
C THR A 292 17.04 -34.61 1.43
N VAL A 293 16.73 -33.66 0.56
CA VAL A 293 17.64 -33.14 -0.47
C VAL A 293 18.01 -31.70 -0.13
N SER A 294 19.30 -31.37 -0.16
CA SER A 294 19.80 -30.01 0.06
C SER A 294 20.71 -29.61 -1.11
N VAL A 295 20.39 -28.49 -1.76
CA VAL A 295 21.03 -28.06 -3.01
C VAL A 295 21.73 -26.72 -2.84
N GLY A 296 23.03 -26.69 -3.06
CA GLY A 296 23.84 -25.47 -3.17
C GLY A 296 24.20 -25.19 -4.63
N VAL A 297 23.77 -24.05 -5.16
CA VAL A 297 24.07 -23.60 -6.53
C VAL A 297 25.06 -22.45 -6.50
N ASN A 298 26.15 -22.54 -7.24
CA ASN A 298 27.04 -21.42 -7.56
C ASN A 298 26.86 -21.08 -9.05
N LEU A 299 26.14 -20.00 -9.33
CA LEU A 299 25.75 -19.61 -10.68
C LEU A 299 26.57 -18.39 -11.15
N SER A 300 27.42 -18.61 -12.15
CA SER A 300 28.07 -17.55 -12.91
C SER A 300 27.05 -16.91 -13.87
N MET A 301 26.97 -15.59 -13.85
CA MET A 301 26.11 -14.80 -14.73
C MET A 301 26.87 -13.56 -15.17
N ASN A 302 26.89 -13.30 -16.47
CA ASN A 302 27.45 -12.08 -17.03
C ASN A 302 26.39 -10.98 -17.06
N PHE A 303 26.76 -9.78 -16.61
CA PHE A 303 25.94 -8.57 -16.61
C PHE A 303 26.61 -7.41 -17.36
N ASP A 304 27.73 -7.66 -18.06
CA ASP A 304 28.42 -6.67 -18.88
C ASP A 304 27.52 -6.24 -20.05
N GLU A 305 27.09 -4.97 -20.07
CA GLU A 305 26.40 -4.40 -21.22
C GLU A 305 27.39 -4.07 -22.33
N ASN A 306 27.47 -4.95 -23.33
CA ASN A 306 28.24 -4.75 -24.54
C ASN A 306 27.32 -4.51 -25.74
N SER A 307 27.56 -3.43 -26.49
CA SER A 307 26.86 -3.15 -27.75
C SER A 307 27.78 -2.47 -28.74
N TRP A 308 27.63 -2.81 -30.02
CA TRP A 308 28.41 -2.25 -31.11
C TRP A 308 27.59 -2.19 -32.39
N VAL A 309 27.88 -1.19 -33.23
CA VAL A 309 27.23 -1.03 -34.53
C VAL A 309 28.24 -1.38 -35.62
N SER A 310 27.89 -2.37 -36.44
CA SER A 310 28.67 -2.72 -37.64
C SER A 310 28.06 -2.01 -38.84
N TYR A 311 28.88 -1.24 -39.55
CA TYR A 311 28.54 -0.63 -40.83
C TYR A 311 29.20 -1.46 -41.93
N ASP A 312 28.40 -2.24 -42.65
CA ASP A 312 28.86 -2.94 -43.87
C ASP A 312 28.43 -2.14 -45.10
N TYR A 313 29.37 -1.88 -46.02
CA TYR A 313 29.14 -1.12 -47.24
C TYR A 313 29.40 -2.01 -48.45
N SER A 314 28.37 -2.22 -49.26
CA SER A 314 28.37 -3.14 -50.39
C SER A 314 28.05 -2.44 -51.72
N ILE A 315 28.37 -3.11 -52.82
CA ILE A 315 28.07 -2.68 -54.19
C ILE A 315 27.72 -3.91 -55.03
N ASP A 316 26.79 -3.77 -55.97
CA ASP A 316 26.37 -4.85 -56.89
C ASP A 316 27.56 -5.50 -57.65
N GLU A 317 27.43 -6.80 -57.92
CA GLU A 317 28.45 -7.57 -58.65
C GLU A 317 28.81 -6.93 -60.00
N GLY A 318 30.11 -6.68 -60.20
CA GLY A 318 30.65 -6.08 -61.42
C GLY A 318 30.75 -4.55 -61.42
N ARG A 319 30.32 -3.88 -60.34
CA ARG A 319 30.58 -2.45 -60.12
C ARG A 319 31.89 -2.22 -59.36
N THR A 320 32.40 -1.00 -59.43
CA THR A 320 33.47 -0.46 -58.57
C THR A 320 33.02 0.74 -57.72
N GLU A 321 31.80 1.21 -57.96
CA GLU A 321 31.20 2.45 -57.44
C GLU A 321 29.72 2.17 -57.12
N GLY A 322 29.18 2.86 -56.12
CA GLY A 322 27.76 2.79 -55.74
C GLY A 322 26.82 3.34 -56.81
N TYR A 323 25.53 3.48 -56.49
CA TYR A 323 24.57 4.14 -57.36
C TYR A 323 24.79 5.66 -57.36
N LEU A 324 24.89 6.26 -58.55
CA LEU A 324 25.03 7.71 -58.71
C LEU A 324 23.74 8.39 -58.21
N ASP A 325 23.86 9.19 -57.15
CA ASP A 325 22.76 9.96 -56.57
C ASP A 325 22.74 11.39 -57.12
N TRP A 326 23.92 12.00 -57.23
CA TRP A 326 24.10 13.36 -57.72
C TRP A 326 25.29 13.48 -58.65
N GLU A 327 25.14 14.28 -59.71
CA GLU A 327 26.21 14.73 -60.60
C GLU A 327 26.02 16.22 -60.86
N SER A 328 27.12 16.98 -60.82
CA SER A 328 27.16 18.36 -61.29
C SER A 328 28.48 18.62 -62.00
N GLY A 329 28.45 19.43 -63.06
CA GLY A 329 29.65 19.70 -63.84
C GLY A 329 29.39 20.57 -65.05
N SER A 330 30.45 20.79 -65.82
CA SER A 330 30.39 21.49 -67.09
C SER A 330 31.31 20.83 -68.12
N SER A 331 30.79 20.66 -69.33
CA SER A 331 31.53 20.32 -70.54
C SER A 331 31.59 21.55 -71.43
N SER A 332 32.78 21.89 -71.93
CA SER A 332 33.01 23.05 -72.79
C SER A 332 33.88 22.67 -73.98
N ASN A 333 33.28 22.73 -75.17
CA ASN A 333 33.96 22.50 -76.44
C ASN A 333 34.05 23.81 -77.22
N SER A 334 35.26 24.19 -77.63
CA SER A 334 35.53 25.40 -78.40
C SER A 334 36.24 25.04 -79.70
N THR A 335 35.56 25.29 -80.82
CA THR A 335 36.05 25.06 -82.18
C THR A 335 36.40 26.41 -82.82
N GLY A 336 37.68 26.75 -82.87
CA GLY A 336 38.17 28.04 -83.33
C GLY A 336 38.29 28.14 -84.86
N GLY A 337 37.50 29.03 -85.47
CA GLY A 337 37.60 29.40 -86.89
C GLY A 337 38.30 30.76 -87.09
N ASN A 338 38.99 30.96 -88.21
CA ASN A 338 39.83 32.13 -88.45
C ASN A 338 39.02 33.43 -88.69
N GLY A 339 39.02 34.34 -87.71
CA GLY A 339 38.43 35.67 -87.83
C GLY A 339 39.28 36.64 -88.66
N GLY A 340 38.64 37.42 -89.54
CA GLY A 340 39.33 38.41 -90.37
C GLY A 340 39.96 39.56 -89.57
N VAL A 341 41.08 40.09 -90.06
CA VAL A 341 41.86 41.14 -89.38
C VAL A 341 41.06 42.45 -89.30
N PRO A 342 40.79 43.00 -88.09
CA PRO A 342 40.06 44.25 -87.97
C PRO A 342 40.89 45.46 -88.45
N GLY A 343 40.33 46.27 -89.35
CA GLY A 343 40.86 47.60 -89.68
C GLY A 343 41.50 47.79 -91.06
N THR A 344 41.35 46.84 -91.99
CA THR A 344 41.73 47.03 -93.41
C THR A 344 40.52 47.36 -94.27
N ASP A 345 40.57 48.45 -95.04
CA ASP A 345 39.52 48.81 -96.00
C ASP A 345 39.49 47.85 -97.21
N SER A 346 38.31 47.33 -97.55
CA SER A 346 38.11 46.42 -98.68
C SER A 346 38.03 47.18 -100.02
N ASN A 347 39.16 47.62 -100.58
CA ASN A 347 39.17 48.18 -101.93
C ASN A 347 40.51 48.08 -102.68
N ASP A 348 40.68 47.01 -103.45
CA ASP A 348 41.10 47.13 -104.86
C ASP A 348 40.59 45.92 -105.66
N GLU A 349 40.40 46.08 -106.98
CA GLU A 349 40.04 44.96 -107.87
C GLU A 349 41.30 44.31 -108.45
N ASP A 350 41.49 43.01 -108.15
CA ASP A 350 42.69 42.18 -108.40
C ASP A 350 43.94 42.48 -107.56
N THR A 351 44.03 41.81 -106.40
CA THR A 351 45.24 41.01 -106.12
C THR A 351 44.88 39.56 -105.85
N THR A 352 45.12 38.70 -106.82
CA THR A 352 44.97 37.25 -106.73
C THR A 352 45.94 36.64 -105.68
N TYR A 353 45.45 36.38 -104.47
CA TYR A 353 46.15 35.58 -103.45
C TYR A 353 45.26 34.45 -102.91
N VAL A 354 45.63 33.22 -103.24
CA VAL A 354 45.10 32.02 -102.60
C VAL A 354 45.94 31.75 -101.35
N MET A 355 45.32 31.78 -100.16
CA MET A 355 45.87 31.15 -98.98
C MET A 355 44.92 30.04 -98.52
N GLU A 356 45.38 28.81 -98.68
CA GLU A 356 44.67 27.59 -98.35
C GLU A 356 45.42 26.87 -97.22
N ASP A 357 45.05 27.19 -95.99
CA ASP A 357 44.92 26.20 -94.91
C ASP A 357 43.95 26.78 -93.87
N ASN A 358 42.97 25.98 -93.44
CA ASN A 358 41.95 26.37 -92.47
C ASN A 358 42.10 25.49 -91.22
N SER A 359 43.20 25.71 -90.50
CA SER A 359 43.57 24.95 -89.30
C SER A 359 42.65 25.26 -88.12
N VAL A 360 41.46 24.66 -88.14
CA VAL A 360 40.51 24.70 -87.02
C VAL A 360 41.17 24.09 -85.79
N THR A 361 41.23 24.85 -84.69
CA THR A 361 41.75 24.37 -83.41
C THR A 361 40.56 24.03 -82.52
N GLU A 362 40.51 22.79 -82.05
CA GLU A 362 39.46 22.34 -81.12
C GLU A 362 40.05 22.13 -79.72
N SER A 363 39.38 22.67 -78.72
CA SER A 363 39.69 22.47 -77.30
C SER A 363 38.45 21.96 -76.59
N SER A 364 38.62 20.90 -75.81
CA SER A 364 37.57 20.32 -74.95
C SER A 364 38.06 20.33 -73.51
N THR A 365 37.22 20.79 -72.59
CA THR A 365 37.47 20.74 -71.15
C THR A 365 36.18 20.32 -70.46
N GLU A 366 36.26 19.25 -69.67
CA GLU A 366 35.15 18.70 -68.89
C GLU A 366 35.55 18.59 -67.42
N GLU A 367 34.67 19.03 -66.52
CA GLU A 367 34.85 18.97 -65.07
C GLU A 367 33.51 18.53 -64.45
N PHE A 368 33.53 17.44 -63.69
CA PHE A 368 32.34 16.85 -63.05
C PHE A 368 32.67 16.38 -61.63
N GLU A 369 31.75 16.68 -60.71
CA GLU A 369 31.69 16.18 -59.34
C GLU A 369 30.52 15.19 -59.24
N ARG A 370 30.68 14.09 -58.50
CA ARG A 370 29.73 12.98 -58.43
C ARG A 370 29.67 12.36 -57.05
N ASP A 371 28.47 12.26 -56.50
CA ASP A 371 28.19 11.54 -55.26
C ASP A 371 27.52 10.20 -55.57
N TYR A 372 28.00 9.15 -54.90
CA TYR A 372 27.57 7.77 -55.09
C TYR A 372 27.14 7.15 -53.75
N LEU A 373 25.94 6.58 -53.73
CA LEU A 373 25.42 5.80 -52.60
C LEU A 373 25.82 4.33 -52.74
N PRO A 374 26.71 3.78 -51.89
CA PRO A 374 26.83 2.33 -51.71
C PRO A 374 25.60 1.79 -50.97
N ASP A 375 25.33 0.49 -51.10
CA ASP A 375 24.28 -0.17 -50.33
C ASP A 375 24.81 -0.45 -48.91
N GLU A 376 24.27 0.26 -47.90
CA GLU A 376 24.69 0.11 -46.51
C GLU A 376 23.80 -0.87 -45.72
N THR A 377 24.44 -1.72 -44.92
CA THR A 377 23.78 -2.58 -43.92
C THR A 377 24.30 -2.23 -42.53
N ILE A 378 23.49 -1.49 -41.78
CA ILE A 378 23.77 -1.12 -40.39
C ILE A 378 23.24 -2.24 -39.49
N THR A 379 24.15 -3.02 -38.89
CA THR A 379 23.81 -4.09 -37.94
C THR A 379 24.18 -3.67 -36.52
N THR A 380 23.16 -3.37 -35.72
CA THR A 380 23.33 -3.11 -34.27
C THR A 380 23.35 -4.43 -33.52
N HIS A 381 24.45 -4.73 -32.84
CA HIS A 381 24.57 -5.83 -31.89
C HIS A 381 24.44 -5.31 -30.46
N LYS A 382 23.69 -6.04 -29.63
CA LYS A 382 23.62 -5.85 -28.18
C LYS A 382 23.61 -7.23 -27.54
N ASP A 383 24.54 -7.47 -26.62
CA ASP A 383 24.67 -8.74 -25.92
C ASP A 383 23.56 -8.90 -24.85
N GLU A 384 23.24 -10.16 -24.54
CA GLU A 384 22.23 -10.52 -23.54
C GLU A 384 22.74 -10.28 -22.11
N ILE A 385 22.28 -9.20 -21.48
CA ILE A 385 22.53 -8.92 -20.06
C ILE A 385 21.87 -9.99 -19.19
N GLY A 386 22.58 -10.51 -18.19
CA GLY A 386 22.10 -11.57 -17.31
C GLY A 386 22.32 -12.99 -17.85
N LYS A 387 23.14 -13.17 -18.89
CA LYS A 387 23.44 -14.49 -19.48
C LYS A 387 24.10 -15.43 -18.46
N ARG A 388 23.46 -16.59 -18.24
CA ARG A 388 23.93 -17.66 -17.33
C ARG A 388 25.11 -18.42 -17.98
N SER A 389 26.31 -18.34 -17.41
CA SER A 389 27.45 -19.16 -17.86
C SER A 389 27.45 -20.50 -17.15
N LEU A 390 26.81 -21.50 -17.76
CA LEU A 390 26.66 -22.84 -17.16
C LEU A 390 27.98 -23.63 -17.13
N GLU A 391 28.98 -23.24 -17.93
CA GLU A 391 30.31 -23.85 -17.94
C GLU A 391 31.15 -23.43 -16.72
N ASP A 392 31.08 -22.15 -16.33
CA ASP A 392 31.74 -21.60 -15.12
C ASP A 392 30.93 -21.87 -13.83
N SER A 393 29.71 -22.39 -13.94
CA SER A 393 28.81 -22.63 -12.82
C SER A 393 28.98 -24.04 -12.25
N SER A 394 28.72 -24.21 -10.95
CA SER A 394 28.83 -25.50 -10.25
C SER A 394 27.68 -25.74 -9.30
N ILE A 395 27.24 -26.98 -9.16
CA ILE A 395 26.15 -27.37 -8.26
C ILE A 395 26.58 -28.53 -7.35
N SER A 396 26.32 -28.35 -6.04
CA SER A 396 26.57 -29.34 -5.00
C SER A 396 25.27 -29.79 -4.37
N VAL A 397 24.98 -31.09 -4.38
CA VAL A 397 23.79 -31.68 -3.77
C VAL A 397 24.22 -32.59 -2.60
N THR A 398 23.57 -32.41 -1.45
CA THR A 398 23.66 -33.33 -0.32
C THR A 398 22.32 -34.01 -0.10
N CYS A 399 22.26 -35.31 -0.33
CA CYS A 399 21.09 -36.14 -0.03
C CYS A 399 21.26 -36.86 1.32
N ARG A 400 20.13 -37.12 1.99
CA ARG A 400 20.05 -37.91 3.22
C ARG A 400 18.90 -38.92 3.10
N THR A 401 19.13 -40.12 3.60
CA THR A 401 18.11 -41.17 3.76
C THR A 401 18.21 -41.70 5.18
N TYR A 402 17.08 -41.95 5.86
CA TYR A 402 17.07 -42.36 7.26
C TYR A 402 16.89 -43.87 7.41
N ALA A 403 17.95 -44.57 7.83
CA ALA A 403 17.88 -45.99 8.17
C ALA A 403 17.30 -46.15 9.59
N ILE A 404 16.04 -46.55 9.70
CA ILE A 404 15.35 -46.72 10.98
C ILE A 404 15.62 -48.13 11.53
N TYR A 405 16.35 -48.20 12.63
CA TYR A 405 16.64 -49.44 13.37
C TYR A 405 15.75 -49.50 14.62
N ASN A 406 14.82 -50.43 14.64
CA ASN A 406 13.87 -50.62 15.74
C ASN A 406 14.24 -51.87 16.56
N GLU A 407 14.57 -51.69 17.84
CA GLU A 407 15.00 -52.75 18.76
C GLU A 407 14.00 -53.91 18.78
N ASP A 408 12.71 -53.59 18.86
CA ASP A 408 11.59 -54.52 18.88
C ASP A 408 11.50 -55.37 17.60
N GLN A 409 11.92 -54.86 16.43
CA GLN A 409 12.04 -55.66 15.20
C GLN A 409 13.34 -56.45 15.17
N MET A 410 14.46 -55.81 15.54
CA MET A 410 15.79 -56.41 15.45
C MET A 410 15.99 -57.61 16.39
N GLU A 411 15.28 -57.65 17.53
CA GLU A 411 15.15 -58.85 18.37
C GLU A 411 14.30 -59.94 17.69
N LYS A 412 13.11 -59.59 17.16
CA LYS A 412 12.16 -60.56 16.57
C LYS A 412 12.73 -61.24 15.31
N ASP A 413 13.50 -60.50 14.52
CA ASP A 413 14.16 -60.98 13.31
C ASP A 413 15.53 -61.64 13.60
N GLY A 414 15.95 -61.72 14.87
CA GLY A 414 17.19 -62.38 15.31
C GLY A 414 18.49 -61.65 14.96
N SER A 415 18.41 -60.46 14.34
CA SER A 415 19.58 -59.72 13.84
C SER A 415 20.58 -59.30 14.93
N LEU A 416 20.11 -59.06 16.16
CA LEU A 416 20.97 -58.76 17.32
C LEU A 416 21.70 -60.03 17.82
N ASP A 417 21.02 -61.18 17.83
CA ASP A 417 21.62 -62.48 18.16
C ASP A 417 22.65 -62.92 17.10
N GLU A 418 22.39 -62.70 15.80
CA GLU A 418 23.36 -62.98 14.73
C GLU A 418 24.57 -62.04 14.79
N ALA A 419 24.38 -60.76 15.18
CA ALA A 419 25.46 -59.82 15.41
C ALA A 419 26.22 -60.08 16.73
N GLY A 420 25.64 -60.83 17.67
CA GLY A 420 26.25 -61.21 18.94
C GLY A 420 26.48 -60.04 19.90
N GLN A 421 25.67 -58.96 19.80
CA GLN A 421 25.84 -57.71 20.54
C GLN A 421 24.47 -57.12 20.96
N THR A 422 24.45 -56.37 22.05
CA THR A 422 23.22 -55.69 22.52
C THR A 422 22.81 -54.54 21.59
N PHE A 423 21.55 -54.08 21.69
CA PHE A 423 21.09 -52.94 20.89
C PHE A 423 21.91 -51.67 21.19
N ASP A 424 22.27 -51.39 22.45
CA ASP A 424 23.17 -50.28 22.81
C ASP A 424 24.58 -50.40 22.17
N GLU A 425 25.09 -51.62 22.00
CA GLU A 425 26.36 -51.85 21.30
C GLU A 425 26.20 -51.69 19.78
N PHE A 426 25.08 -52.14 19.21
CA PHE A 426 24.73 -51.91 17.80
C PHE A 426 24.56 -50.41 17.50
N VAL A 427 23.82 -49.66 18.32
CA VAL A 427 23.67 -48.20 18.27
C VAL A 427 25.05 -47.55 18.24
N LYS A 428 25.91 -47.90 19.20
CA LYS A 428 27.23 -47.30 19.37
C LYS A 428 28.22 -47.67 18.25
N ALA A 429 28.09 -48.84 17.65
CA ALA A 429 28.89 -49.26 16.51
C ALA A 429 28.47 -48.59 15.19
N ASN A 430 27.19 -48.24 15.05
CA ASN A 430 26.59 -47.73 13.82
C ASN A 430 26.06 -46.29 13.96
N SER A 431 26.57 -45.47 14.88
CA SER A 431 26.08 -44.08 15.10
C SER A 431 26.56 -43.07 14.04
N ASP A 432 27.66 -43.36 13.34
CA ASP A 432 28.24 -42.44 12.36
C ASP A 432 27.54 -42.55 10.98
N PRO A 433 27.17 -41.44 10.32
CA PRO A 433 26.53 -41.48 9.01
C PRO A 433 27.40 -42.12 7.92
N VAL A 434 26.84 -43.10 7.20
CA VAL A 434 27.55 -43.84 6.15
C VAL A 434 27.37 -43.14 4.82
N GLN A 435 28.45 -42.91 4.07
CA GLN A 435 28.34 -42.38 2.71
C GLN A 435 27.86 -43.47 1.75
N MET A 436 26.75 -43.23 1.06
CA MET A 436 26.23 -44.10 0.01
C MET A 436 26.89 -43.79 -1.35
N GLU A 437 27.03 -44.81 -2.21
CA GLU A 437 27.37 -44.59 -3.62
C GLU A 437 26.16 -44.02 -4.36
N VAL A 438 26.38 -42.92 -5.09
CA VAL A 438 25.38 -42.31 -5.98
C VAL A 438 25.68 -42.75 -7.41
N THR A 439 24.68 -43.23 -8.13
CA THR A 439 24.86 -43.68 -9.52
C THR A 439 25.02 -42.51 -10.48
N ASP A 440 25.82 -42.72 -11.54
CA ASP A 440 26.04 -41.73 -12.60
C ASP A 440 24.71 -41.27 -13.25
N ASP A 441 23.70 -42.15 -13.32
CA ASP A 441 22.36 -41.82 -13.81
C ASP A 441 21.71 -40.66 -13.04
N ILE A 442 21.89 -40.58 -11.72
CA ILE A 442 21.33 -39.51 -10.88
C ILE A 442 22.08 -38.20 -11.13
N VAL A 443 23.40 -38.26 -11.35
CA VAL A 443 24.22 -37.11 -11.75
C VAL A 443 23.80 -36.60 -13.14
N GLU A 444 23.53 -37.50 -14.09
CA GLU A 444 23.07 -37.14 -15.44
C GLU A 444 21.64 -36.58 -15.43
N VAL A 445 20.75 -37.08 -14.55
CA VAL A 445 19.41 -36.52 -14.34
C VAL A 445 19.48 -35.07 -13.83
N VAL A 446 20.33 -34.79 -12.83
CA VAL A 446 20.54 -33.41 -12.33
C VAL A 446 21.17 -32.51 -13.39
N ALA A 447 22.15 -33.01 -14.15
CA ALA A 447 22.74 -32.28 -15.27
C ALA A 447 21.70 -31.91 -16.34
N ARG A 448 20.86 -32.86 -16.78
CA ARG A 448 19.79 -32.64 -17.77
C ARG A 448 18.69 -31.70 -17.27
N ALA A 449 18.34 -31.75 -15.98
CA ALA A 449 17.31 -30.90 -15.39
C ALA A 449 17.73 -29.43 -15.26
N THR A 450 19.05 -29.16 -15.21
CA THR A 450 19.64 -27.83 -14.96
C THR A 450 20.36 -27.23 -16.16
N GLY A 451 20.80 -28.06 -17.11
CA GLY A 451 21.67 -27.67 -18.23
C GLY A 451 23.17 -27.60 -17.87
N PHE A 452 23.56 -27.97 -16.65
CA PHE A 452 24.96 -27.93 -16.22
C PHE A 452 25.76 -29.08 -16.85
N PRO A 453 27.06 -28.88 -17.16
CA PRO A 453 27.96 -29.99 -17.48
C PRO A 453 28.02 -31.00 -16.33
N THR A 454 28.03 -32.30 -16.62
CA THR A 454 28.11 -33.37 -15.60
C THR A 454 29.36 -33.25 -14.72
N THR A 455 30.46 -32.72 -15.26
CA THR A 455 31.70 -32.40 -14.51
C THR A 455 31.52 -31.33 -13.43
N SER A 456 30.49 -30.49 -13.56
CA SER A 456 30.18 -29.38 -12.64
C SER A 456 29.08 -29.74 -11.64
N VAL A 457 28.53 -30.95 -11.71
CA VAL A 457 27.55 -31.52 -10.77
C VAL A 457 28.28 -32.43 -9.79
N LYS A 458 28.15 -32.15 -8.48
CA LYS A 458 28.63 -33.07 -7.43
C LYS A 458 27.51 -33.43 -6.48
N ILE A 459 27.18 -34.71 -6.41
CA ILE A 459 26.19 -35.26 -5.47
C ILE A 459 26.93 -36.08 -4.41
N VAL A 460 26.54 -35.93 -3.15
CA VAL A 460 26.92 -36.82 -2.05
C VAL A 460 25.66 -37.25 -1.31
N ALA A 461 25.55 -38.54 -0.98
CA ALA A 461 24.42 -39.08 -0.25
C ALA A 461 24.91 -39.77 1.03
N TYR A 462 24.16 -39.57 2.12
CA TYR A 462 24.46 -40.17 3.42
C TYR A 462 23.25 -40.93 3.95
N GLU A 463 23.48 -42.16 4.39
CA GLU A 463 22.56 -42.90 5.23
C GLU A 463 22.74 -42.40 6.67
N ILE A 464 21.65 -41.90 7.27
CA ILE A 464 21.63 -41.42 8.65
C ILE A 464 20.89 -42.47 9.49
N PRO A 465 21.59 -43.14 10.42
CA PRO A 465 20.99 -44.15 11.27
C PRO A 465 20.11 -43.49 12.34
N MET A 466 18.86 -43.95 12.48
CA MET A 466 17.93 -43.52 13.52
C MET A 466 17.50 -44.72 14.35
N PHE A 467 17.77 -44.68 15.65
CA PHE A 467 17.54 -45.80 16.56
C PHE A 467 16.26 -45.59 17.37
N GLN A 468 15.37 -46.58 17.32
CA GLN A 468 14.15 -46.65 18.12
C GLN A 468 14.32 -47.77 19.15
N TYR A 469 14.56 -47.38 20.40
CA TYR A 469 14.51 -48.28 21.54
C TYR A 469 13.09 -48.82 21.76
N SER A 470 12.99 -50.00 22.36
CA SER A 470 11.72 -50.62 22.73
C SER A 470 11.02 -49.79 23.81
N GLU A 471 9.77 -49.39 23.55
CA GLU A 471 8.83 -49.03 24.62
C GLU A 471 8.44 -50.32 25.36
N GLY A 472 9.37 -50.80 26.20
CA GLY A 472 9.43 -52.15 26.74
C GLY A 472 8.08 -52.67 27.25
N SER A 473 7.72 -53.87 26.78
CA SER A 473 6.34 -54.34 26.69
C SER A 473 5.42 -53.87 27.82
N GLY A 474 4.32 -53.21 27.44
CA GLY A 474 3.36 -52.53 28.33
C GLY A 474 2.56 -53.42 29.30
N ILE A 475 3.06 -54.61 29.61
CA ILE A 475 2.61 -55.48 30.70
C ILE A 475 3.68 -55.36 31.79
N GLN A 476 3.48 -54.47 32.75
CA GLN A 476 4.40 -54.32 33.88
C GLN A 476 4.35 -55.57 34.76
N ILE A 477 5.41 -55.80 35.55
CA ILE A 477 5.46 -56.92 36.51
C ILE A 477 4.30 -56.83 37.53
N THR A 478 3.80 -55.61 37.80
CA THR A 478 2.57 -55.36 38.58
C THR A 478 1.33 -55.99 38.00
N ASP A 479 1.25 -56.13 36.68
CA ASP A 479 0.03 -56.50 35.96
C ASP A 479 -0.04 -58.03 35.89
N ILE A 480 1.11 -58.68 35.68
CA ILE A 480 1.31 -60.11 35.90
C ILE A 480 0.98 -60.47 37.36
N LEU A 481 1.43 -59.66 38.34
CA LEU A 481 1.12 -59.87 39.75
C LEU A 481 -0.39 -59.75 40.03
N GLN A 482 -1.07 -58.77 39.43
CA GLN A 482 -2.54 -58.61 39.54
C GLN A 482 -3.29 -59.79 38.93
N ILE A 483 -2.88 -60.28 37.75
CA ILE A 483 -3.49 -61.46 37.10
C ILE A 483 -3.32 -62.71 37.97
N VAL A 484 -2.12 -62.93 38.54
CA VAL A 484 -1.86 -64.05 39.47
C VAL A 484 -2.67 -63.91 40.77
N LEU A 485 -2.79 -62.69 41.32
CA LEU A 485 -3.59 -62.43 42.52
C LEU A 485 -5.08 -62.68 42.25
N ALA A 486 -5.61 -62.22 41.12
CA ALA A 486 -6.99 -62.47 40.71
C ALA A 486 -7.25 -63.98 40.52
N PHE A 487 -6.32 -64.70 39.89
CA PHE A 487 -6.43 -66.16 39.74
C PHE A 487 -6.44 -66.88 41.10
N LEU A 488 -5.60 -66.46 42.06
CA LEU A 488 -5.61 -66.98 43.43
C LEU A 488 -6.93 -66.68 44.16
N ILE A 489 -7.50 -65.48 44.00
CA ILE A 489 -8.81 -65.13 44.57
C ILE A 489 -9.92 -65.99 43.97
N PHE A 490 -9.95 -66.18 42.65
CA PHE A 490 -10.93 -67.07 41.98
C PHE A 490 -10.75 -68.54 42.40
N ALA A 491 -9.52 -69.04 42.54
CA ALA A 491 -9.25 -70.37 43.04
C ALA A 491 -9.70 -70.54 44.51
N MET A 492 -9.51 -69.51 45.34
CA MET A 492 -9.92 -69.52 46.75
C MET A 492 -11.45 -69.45 46.89
N LEU A 493 -12.14 -68.61 46.10
CA LEU A 493 -13.60 -68.57 46.02
C LEU A 493 -14.17 -69.90 45.53
N GLY A 494 -13.59 -70.48 44.46
CA GLY A 494 -13.95 -71.80 43.96
C GLY A 494 -13.79 -72.89 45.02
N PHE A 495 -12.71 -72.86 45.80
CA PHE A 495 -12.48 -73.78 46.92
C PHE A 495 -13.50 -73.59 48.06
N VAL A 496 -13.86 -72.35 48.40
CA VAL A 496 -14.89 -72.06 49.42
C VAL A 496 -16.27 -72.54 48.97
N VAL A 497 -16.67 -72.27 47.71
CA VAL A 497 -17.94 -72.77 47.14
C VAL A 497 -17.96 -74.30 47.09
N PHE A 498 -16.87 -74.94 46.63
CA PHE A 498 -16.74 -76.39 46.61
C PHE A 498 -16.82 -77.01 48.01
N ARG A 499 -16.22 -76.36 49.02
CA ARG A 499 -16.31 -76.79 50.42
C ARG A 499 -17.69 -76.56 51.04
N SER A 500 -18.40 -75.51 50.62
CA SER A 500 -19.74 -75.17 51.11
C SER A 500 -20.86 -76.06 50.55
N LEU A 501 -20.58 -76.84 49.50
CA LEU A 501 -21.52 -77.81 48.90
C LEU A 501 -21.45 -79.20 49.57
N ARG A 502 -20.81 -79.31 50.74
CA ARG A 502 -20.63 -80.57 51.45
C ARG A 502 -21.55 -80.67 52.68
N THR A 503 -22.81 -80.98 52.41
CA THR A 503 -23.81 -81.38 53.42
C THR A 503 -23.47 -82.74 54.03
N GLU A 504 -23.78 -82.93 55.31
CA GLU A 504 -23.81 -84.22 56.01
C GLU A 504 -25.04 -84.20 56.94
N GLU A 505 -25.69 -85.35 57.17
CA GLU A 505 -27.13 -85.44 57.50
C GLU A 505 -27.47 -85.60 59.01
N GLU A 506 -28.77 -85.64 59.33
CA GLU A 506 -29.41 -85.63 60.67
C GLU A 506 -29.22 -86.96 61.44
N GLU A 507 -29.40 -87.07 62.78
CA GLU A 507 -30.66 -87.19 63.58
C GLU A 507 -30.29 -87.66 65.04
N PRO A 508 -31.19 -87.88 66.03
CA PRO A 508 -32.34 -87.10 66.55
C PRO A 508 -32.41 -87.07 68.12
N VAL A 509 -33.60 -86.82 68.73
CA VAL A 509 -34.00 -86.93 70.18
C VAL A 509 -33.54 -85.75 71.08
N GLU A 510 -34.38 -84.76 71.40
CA GLU A 510 -35.38 -84.68 72.52
C GLU A 510 -34.78 -84.66 73.95
N GLN A 511 -35.31 -83.94 74.97
CA GLN A 511 -36.70 -83.48 75.20
C GLN A 511 -36.76 -82.23 76.15
N GLU A 512 -37.73 -81.33 75.92
CA GLU A 512 -38.51 -80.38 76.79
C GLU A 512 -38.09 -79.99 78.24
N LEU A 513 -38.53 -78.91 78.92
CA LEU A 513 -39.45 -77.74 78.71
C LEU A 513 -38.65 -76.44 79.08
N THR A 514 -39.08 -75.16 79.04
CA THR A 514 -40.37 -74.42 78.85
C THR A 514 -40.24 -73.42 77.67
N ILE A 515 -41.14 -72.49 77.28
CA ILE A 515 -42.30 -71.75 77.84
C ILE A 515 -41.93 -70.58 78.80
N ASP A 516 -42.68 -69.47 78.68
CA ASP A 516 -42.63 -68.17 79.41
C ASP A 516 -41.33 -67.33 79.37
N ASP A 517 -41.10 -66.66 78.23
CA ASP A 517 -40.85 -65.20 78.24
C ASP A 517 -41.39 -64.51 76.95
N LEU A 518 -42.72 -64.39 76.91
CA LEU A 518 -43.54 -63.26 76.40
C LEU A 518 -43.07 -62.53 75.10
N ILE A 519 -43.74 -62.67 73.94
CA ILE A 519 -45.11 -62.20 73.60
C ILE A 519 -45.30 -60.70 73.94
N ALA A 520 -45.27 -59.73 73.03
CA ALA A 520 -45.98 -59.52 71.75
C ALA A 520 -47.43 -58.97 71.87
N SER A 521 -47.54 -57.65 72.05
CA SER A 521 -48.65 -56.72 71.69
C SER A 521 -48.16 -55.30 72.08
N THR A 522 -48.59 -54.17 71.51
CA THR A 522 -49.79 -53.72 70.74
C THR A 522 -49.27 -53.11 69.40
N ALA A 523 -49.88 -53.22 68.21
CA ALA A 523 -51.19 -52.73 67.73
C ALA A 523 -51.39 -51.20 67.98
N GLN A 524 -51.97 -50.38 67.10
CA GLN A 524 -52.48 -50.55 65.71
C GLN A 524 -52.48 -49.17 64.98
N GLU A 525 -53.30 -48.97 63.93
CA GLU A 525 -53.52 -47.71 63.15
C GLU A 525 -52.35 -47.38 62.16
N GLU A 526 -52.51 -47.11 60.85
CA GLU A 526 -53.37 -46.15 60.08
C GLU A 526 -52.80 -44.71 60.20
N GLU A 527 -52.51 -43.89 59.16
CA GLU A 527 -52.96 -43.75 57.75
C GLU A 527 -51.87 -43.19 56.76
N GLU A 528 -52.07 -43.44 55.45
CA GLU A 528 -51.86 -42.64 54.19
C GLU A 528 -50.62 -41.75 53.79
N GLU A 529 -50.15 -42.00 52.55
CA GLU A 529 -49.72 -41.10 51.41
C GLU A 529 -48.45 -40.17 51.36
N GLU A 530 -48.11 -39.81 50.10
CA GLU A 530 -47.19 -38.79 49.50
C GLU A 530 -45.62 -38.92 49.45
N LEU A 531 -45.13 -39.28 48.24
CA LEU A 531 -44.15 -38.61 47.32
C LEU A 531 -42.83 -37.90 47.78
N GLU A 532 -41.76 -38.14 46.97
CA GLU A 532 -40.64 -37.21 46.58
C GLU A 532 -39.67 -36.68 47.71
N ASP A 533 -38.38 -36.31 47.52
CA ASP A 533 -37.38 -36.37 46.43
C ASP A 533 -35.91 -36.42 47.01
N ILE A 534 -34.88 -36.39 46.16
CA ILE A 534 -33.41 -36.38 46.35
C ILE A 534 -32.77 -35.68 47.58
N GLY A 535 -31.62 -36.23 48.02
CA GLY A 535 -30.67 -35.55 48.92
C GLY A 535 -29.29 -36.24 49.10
N TYR A 536 -28.29 -35.86 48.31
CA TYR A 536 -26.89 -36.32 48.47
C TYR A 536 -26.16 -35.57 49.61
N THR A 537 -25.28 -36.24 50.36
CA THR A 537 -23.81 -35.95 50.42
C THR A 537 -23.08 -36.77 51.51
N GLU A 538 -22.34 -37.80 51.10
CA GLU A 538 -21.09 -38.18 51.78
C GLU A 538 -19.90 -37.69 50.95
N LYS A 539 -18.79 -37.35 51.60
CA LYS A 539 -17.64 -36.67 50.96
C LYS A 539 -16.70 -37.70 50.36
N SER A 540 -16.28 -37.50 49.10
CA SER A 540 -15.40 -38.43 48.40
C SER A 540 -13.98 -38.47 48.99
N GLU A 541 -13.40 -39.67 48.97
CA GLU A 541 -12.06 -39.99 49.51
C GLU A 541 -10.96 -39.13 48.89
N ALA A 542 -11.14 -38.70 47.63
CA ALA A 542 -10.24 -37.79 46.92
C ALA A 542 -9.95 -36.49 47.71
N ARG A 543 -10.94 -35.92 48.42
CA ARG A 543 -10.72 -34.71 49.22
C ARG A 543 -9.85 -34.99 50.46
N ILE A 544 -10.02 -36.15 51.10
CA ILE A 544 -9.23 -36.57 52.26
C ILE A 544 -7.78 -36.82 51.84
N LEU A 545 -7.57 -37.40 50.65
CA LEU A 545 -6.24 -37.57 50.06
C LEU A 545 -5.57 -36.22 49.73
N ILE A 546 -6.31 -35.24 49.21
CA ILE A 546 -5.79 -33.88 48.95
C ILE A 546 -5.43 -33.16 50.25
N GLU A 547 -6.32 -33.13 51.25
CA GLU A 547 -6.05 -32.48 52.54
C GLU A 547 -4.84 -33.13 53.24
N LYS A 548 -4.71 -34.47 53.21
CA LYS A 548 -3.52 -35.18 53.72
C LYS A 548 -2.24 -34.89 52.94
N PHE A 549 -2.31 -34.75 51.62
CA PHE A 549 -1.14 -34.42 50.78
C PHE A 549 -0.64 -32.99 51.01
N VAL A 550 -1.56 -32.04 51.26
CA VAL A 550 -1.24 -30.66 51.64
C VAL A 550 -0.53 -30.61 53.00
N ASP A 551 -1.01 -31.36 53.99
CA ASP A 551 -0.38 -31.43 55.32
C ASP A 551 0.99 -32.16 55.30
N GLU A 552 1.15 -33.23 54.53
CA GLU A 552 2.40 -33.99 54.47
C GLU A 552 3.50 -33.29 53.64
N LYS A 553 3.16 -32.45 52.64
CA LYS A 553 4.13 -31.79 51.74
C LYS A 553 3.75 -30.35 51.33
N PRO A 554 3.64 -29.39 52.27
CA PRO A 554 3.28 -28.01 51.96
C PRO A 554 4.25 -27.31 51.00
N GLU A 555 5.54 -27.63 51.04
CA GLU A 555 6.56 -27.05 50.13
C GLU A 555 6.35 -27.46 48.66
N ALA A 556 5.89 -28.70 48.40
CA ALA A 556 5.62 -29.19 47.06
C ALA A 556 4.37 -28.54 46.45
N VAL A 557 3.34 -28.33 47.28
CA VAL A 557 2.12 -27.60 46.87
C VAL A 557 2.45 -26.13 46.59
N ALA A 558 3.32 -25.50 47.38
CA ALA A 558 3.82 -24.15 47.12
C ALA A 558 4.65 -24.05 45.83
N GLN A 559 5.42 -25.09 45.47
CA GLN A 559 6.12 -25.14 44.17
C GLN A 559 5.14 -25.31 43.00
N LEU A 560 4.14 -26.18 43.11
CA LEU A 560 3.11 -26.35 42.06
C LEU A 560 2.32 -25.05 41.82
N LEU A 561 1.86 -24.39 42.89
CA LEU A 561 1.21 -23.08 42.79
C LEU A 561 2.12 -22.00 42.20
N ARG A 562 3.44 -22.07 42.46
CA ARG A 562 4.42 -21.12 41.92
C ARG A 562 4.72 -21.34 40.43
N ASN A 563 4.75 -22.58 39.94
CA ASN A 563 4.81 -22.83 38.50
C ASN A 563 3.52 -22.36 37.82
N TRP A 564 2.36 -22.71 38.37
CA TRP A 564 1.07 -22.36 37.79
C TRP A 564 0.81 -20.84 37.75
N LEU A 565 1.34 -20.08 38.71
CA LEU A 565 1.34 -18.60 38.70
C LEU A 565 2.39 -17.97 37.75
N ASN A 566 3.34 -18.75 37.23
CA ASN A 566 4.40 -18.30 36.34
C ASN A 566 4.17 -18.68 34.87
N GLU A 567 3.36 -19.70 34.58
CA GLU A 567 3.17 -20.25 33.23
C GLU A 567 2.07 -19.52 32.42
N ASP A 568 1.26 -18.66 33.05
CA ASP A 568 0.09 -17.99 32.45
C ASP A 568 0.30 -16.48 32.14
N TRP A 569 1.57 -16.03 32.08
CA TRP A 569 1.96 -14.66 31.67
C TRP A 569 3.24 -14.67 30.81
N GLY A 570 3.11 -15.17 29.57
CA GLY A 570 4.15 -15.16 28.53
C GLY A 570 3.55 -15.04 27.14
#